data_AF-B7APG1-F1
#
_entry.id   AF-B7APG1-F1
#
_cell.length_a   1.000
_cell.length_b   1.000
_cell.length_c   1.000
_cell.angle_alpha   90.00
_cell.angle_beta   90.00
_cell.angle_gamma   90.00
#
_symmetry.space_group_name_H-M   'P 1'
#
loop_
_entity.id
_entity.type
_entity.pdbx_description
1 polymer ?
#
loop_
_entity_poly.entity_id
_entity_poly.type
_entity_poly.pdbx_seq_one_letter_code
_entity_poly.pdbx_strand_id
1 'polypeptide(L)'
;MKNFVEPGQLIFGADSHTCSYGALGAFGTGVGCTDFLYAMVTGKSWVMVPETLRFNLKGKLREGVYPRDLILTIIGDIGANGANYKVMEFAGEGAHNLSVNDRFVLCNLAVEAGAKTGIVEPDEKVKEFIKEHGRRADNMYVSDEDAKFLKVYEYDLDKIEPVVARPDFVDDVIPLSQVGDVKIDEAFLGSCNNGRIDDLRVAAEILKGRKVNPDVRFLIAPASNNVYIQALDEGLIDIFMESGAMVMNANCSVCWGSCQGVIGENEVLISTGTRNFKGRAGHKTSKVYLGSAATVTASAIAGKICGPDEL
;
A
#
# COMPACT_ATOMS: atom_id res chain seq x y z
N MET A 1 8.04 8.21 -9.19
CA MET A 1 7.81 8.90 -7.90
C MET A 1 9.08 9.59 -7.40
N LYS A 2 10.08 8.81 -6.94
CA LYS A 2 11.28 9.28 -6.23
C LYS A 2 12.08 10.40 -6.91
N ASN A 3 12.03 10.50 -8.24
CA ASN A 3 12.83 11.46 -9.00
C ASN A 3 12.02 12.60 -9.62
N PHE A 4 10.70 12.66 -9.42
CA PHE A 4 9.82 13.55 -10.20
C PHE A 4 8.80 14.33 -9.38
N VAL A 5 8.37 13.82 -8.22
CA VAL A 5 7.25 14.37 -7.45
C VAL A 5 7.75 15.32 -6.38
N GLU A 6 7.29 16.55 -6.41
CA GLU A 6 7.56 17.57 -5.38
C GLU A 6 6.23 18.03 -4.73
N PRO A 7 6.27 18.57 -3.50
CA PRO A 7 5.08 19.00 -2.76
C PRO A 7 4.41 20.15 -3.50
N GLY A 8 3.10 20.25 -3.38
CA GLY A 8 2.30 21.30 -4.02
C GLY A 8 2.15 21.17 -5.54
N GLN A 9 2.65 20.10 -6.16
CA GLN A 9 2.43 19.82 -7.58
C GLN A 9 1.04 19.21 -7.83
N LEU A 10 0.49 19.51 -9.00
CA LEU A 10 -0.67 18.84 -9.57
C LEU A 10 -0.21 17.82 -10.62
N ILE A 11 -0.50 16.54 -10.41
CA ILE A 11 0.03 15.44 -11.23
C ILE A 11 -1.11 14.57 -11.76
N PHE A 12 -1.13 14.45 -13.09
CA PHE A 12 -1.99 13.52 -13.81
C PHE A 12 -1.19 12.28 -14.22
N GLY A 13 -1.72 11.10 -13.90
CA GLY A 13 -1.12 9.83 -14.29
C GLY A 13 -2.13 8.92 -14.98
N ALA A 14 -1.64 8.05 -15.86
CA ALA A 14 -2.45 7.04 -16.55
C ALA A 14 -2.79 5.83 -15.65
N ASP A 15 -2.33 5.82 -14.39
CA ASP A 15 -2.60 4.77 -13.42
C ASP A 15 -3.53 5.26 -12.30
N SER A 16 -4.42 4.37 -11.86
CA SER A 16 -5.37 4.64 -10.77
C SER A 16 -4.69 4.99 -9.44
N HIS A 17 -3.50 4.44 -9.15
CA HIS A 17 -2.78 4.67 -7.89
C HIS A 17 -1.83 5.87 -7.96
N THR A 18 -1.98 6.77 -8.94
CA THR A 18 -1.29 8.07 -8.98
C THR A 18 -1.55 8.90 -7.69
N CYS A 19 -2.65 8.61 -6.98
CA CYS A 19 -2.95 9.12 -5.64
C CYS A 19 -1.84 8.89 -4.60
N SER A 20 -0.95 7.90 -4.80
CA SER A 20 0.22 7.65 -3.95
C SER A 20 1.09 8.91 -3.74
N TYR A 21 1.09 9.83 -4.70
CA TYR A 21 1.97 11.00 -4.68
C TYR A 21 1.59 12.01 -3.59
N GLY A 22 0.38 11.93 -3.05
CA GLY A 22 -0.02 12.76 -1.91
C GLY A 22 0.72 12.45 -0.61
N ALA A 23 1.47 11.35 -0.54
CA ALA A 23 2.41 11.10 0.56
C ALA A 23 3.53 12.16 0.65
N LEU A 24 3.78 12.87 -0.45
CA LEU A 24 4.73 13.98 -0.54
C LEU A 24 4.03 15.35 -0.56
N GLY A 25 2.74 15.44 -0.21
CA GLY A 25 1.97 16.69 -0.27
C GLY A 25 1.65 17.17 -1.70
N ALA A 26 1.65 16.27 -2.69
CA ALA A 26 1.27 16.57 -4.07
C ALA A 26 -0.13 16.07 -4.39
N PHE A 27 -0.91 16.82 -5.20
CA PHE A 27 -2.20 16.34 -5.68
C PHE A 27 -1.99 15.43 -6.90
N GLY A 28 -1.95 14.11 -6.67
CA GLY A 28 -1.87 13.10 -7.72
C GLY A 28 -3.23 12.48 -8.03
N THR A 29 -3.66 12.44 -9.30
CA THR A 29 -4.89 11.75 -9.71
C THR A 29 -4.67 10.90 -10.94
N GLY A 30 -5.26 9.70 -10.93
CA GLY A 30 -5.42 8.89 -12.13
C GLY A 30 -6.41 9.55 -13.09
N VAL A 31 -6.15 9.45 -14.39
CA VAL A 31 -7.04 9.92 -15.46
C VAL A 31 -7.10 8.94 -16.61
N GLY A 32 -8.20 8.99 -17.36
CA GLY A 32 -8.39 8.17 -18.56
C GLY A 32 -7.47 8.60 -19.72
N CYS A 33 -7.39 7.76 -20.75
CA CYS A 33 -6.51 8.00 -21.90
C CYS A 33 -6.79 9.33 -22.63
N THR A 34 -8.05 9.74 -22.72
CA THR A 34 -8.45 11.02 -23.37
C THR A 34 -7.95 12.23 -22.58
N ASP A 35 -8.18 12.26 -21.27
CA ASP A 35 -7.72 13.35 -20.39
C ASP A 35 -6.19 13.39 -20.32
N PHE A 36 -5.55 12.22 -20.29
CA PHE A 36 -4.09 12.11 -20.31
C PHE A 36 -3.52 12.69 -21.61
N LEU A 37 -4.08 12.32 -22.77
CA LEU A 37 -3.67 12.89 -24.06
C LEU A 37 -3.90 14.39 -24.11
N TYR A 38 -5.04 14.88 -23.62
CA TYR A 38 -5.32 16.31 -23.56
C TYR A 38 -4.28 17.06 -22.71
N ALA A 39 -3.93 16.52 -21.54
CA ALA A 39 -2.90 17.08 -20.67
C ALA A 39 -1.52 17.10 -21.33
N MET A 40 -1.15 16.03 -22.05
CA MET A 40 0.11 15.98 -22.79
C MET A 40 0.19 17.01 -23.92
N VAL A 41 -0.91 17.25 -24.63
CA VAL A 41 -0.95 18.16 -25.78
C VAL A 41 -1.03 19.62 -25.33
N THR A 42 -1.80 19.91 -24.28
CA THR A 42 -2.12 21.29 -23.90
C THR A 42 -1.35 21.81 -22.68
N GLY A 43 -0.73 20.91 -21.91
CA GLY A 43 -0.15 21.21 -20.61
C GLY A 43 -1.18 21.57 -19.54
N LYS A 44 -2.47 21.31 -19.78
CA LYS A 44 -3.60 21.68 -18.90
C LYS A 44 -4.63 20.56 -18.81
N SER A 45 -5.45 20.60 -17.78
CA SER A 45 -6.59 19.69 -17.62
C SER A 45 -7.68 20.34 -16.76
N TRP A 46 -8.86 19.73 -16.73
CA TRP A 46 -9.99 20.17 -15.92
C TRP A 46 -10.19 19.21 -14.74
N VAL A 47 -10.24 19.77 -13.54
CA VAL A 47 -10.52 19.03 -12.30
C VAL A 47 -11.55 19.82 -11.52
N MET A 48 -12.66 19.19 -11.17
CA MET A 48 -13.58 19.76 -10.18
C MET A 48 -12.90 19.63 -8.82
N VAL A 49 -12.83 20.73 -8.09
CA VAL A 49 -12.21 20.76 -6.76
C VAL A 49 -12.98 19.81 -5.84
N PRO A 50 -12.37 18.72 -5.35
CA PRO A 50 -13.04 17.75 -4.49
C PRO A 50 -13.22 18.30 -3.07
N GLU A 51 -14.27 17.87 -2.38
CA GLU A 51 -14.39 18.06 -0.93
C GLU A 51 -13.40 17.16 -0.18
N THR A 52 -13.03 17.54 1.05
CA THR A 52 -12.05 16.79 1.85
C THR A 52 -12.70 16.07 3.03
N LEU A 53 -12.37 14.79 3.17
CA LEU A 53 -12.56 14.00 4.39
C LEU A 53 -11.24 14.01 5.15
N ARG A 54 -11.26 14.43 6.42
CA ARG A 54 -10.05 14.48 7.25
C ARG A 54 -9.99 13.28 8.19
N PHE A 55 -8.85 12.61 8.24
CA PHE A 55 -8.57 11.47 9.10
C PHE A 55 -7.46 11.88 10.08
N ASN A 56 -7.85 12.31 11.27
CA ASN A 56 -6.93 12.70 12.33
C ASN A 56 -6.39 11.45 13.04
N LEU A 57 -5.11 11.18 12.84
CA LEU A 57 -4.38 10.05 13.42
C LEU A 57 -3.67 10.51 14.71
N LYS A 58 -3.84 9.77 15.80
CA LYS A 58 -3.24 10.06 17.11
C LYS A 58 -2.37 8.91 17.60
N GLY A 59 -1.29 9.24 18.31
CA GLY A 59 -0.36 8.24 18.86
C GLY A 59 0.56 7.63 17.80
N LYS A 60 0.90 6.35 17.97
CA LYS A 60 1.79 5.60 17.08
C LYS A 60 1.27 4.18 16.88
N LEU A 61 1.64 3.54 15.78
CA LEU A 61 1.31 2.13 15.59
C LEU A 61 2.11 1.28 16.60
N ARG A 62 1.46 0.25 17.14
CA ARG A 62 2.11 -0.74 18.00
C ARG A 62 3.06 -1.62 17.20
N GLU A 63 4.02 -2.24 17.89
CA GLU A 63 4.87 -3.26 17.30
C GLU A 63 4.01 -4.39 16.70
N GLY A 64 4.39 -4.88 15.51
CA GLY A 64 3.62 -5.87 14.76
C GLY A 64 2.42 -5.32 13.98
N VAL A 65 2.12 -4.01 14.07
CA VAL A 65 1.05 -3.35 13.30
C VAL A 65 1.66 -2.38 12.29
N TYR A 66 1.20 -2.44 11.05
CA TYR A 66 1.81 -1.74 9.93
C TYR A 66 0.82 -0.72 9.30
N PRO A 67 1.32 0.23 8.49
CA PRO A 67 0.45 1.23 7.85
C PRO A 67 -0.64 0.63 6.97
N ARG A 68 -0.41 -0.59 6.46
CA ARG A 68 -1.40 -1.33 5.68
C ARG A 68 -2.61 -1.73 6.53
N ASP A 69 -2.38 -2.13 7.78
CA ASP A 69 -3.45 -2.49 8.70
C ASP A 69 -4.31 -1.26 9.02
N LEU A 70 -3.67 -0.09 9.20
CA LEU A 70 -4.36 1.19 9.40
C LEU A 70 -5.24 1.57 8.20
N ILE A 71 -4.70 1.60 6.98
CA ILE A 71 -5.50 2.03 5.82
C ILE A 71 -6.59 1.03 5.47
N LEU A 72 -6.36 -0.28 5.64
CA LEU A 72 -7.43 -1.28 5.48
C LEU A 72 -8.52 -1.10 6.53
N THR A 73 -8.18 -0.83 7.79
CA THR A 73 -9.17 -0.51 8.84
C THR A 73 -10.02 0.70 8.44
N ILE A 74 -9.38 1.79 7.99
CA ILE A 74 -10.08 3.00 7.52
C ILE A 74 -11.03 2.66 6.35
N ILE A 75 -10.56 1.88 5.36
CA ILE A 75 -11.38 1.49 4.21
C ILE A 75 -12.55 0.59 4.64
N GLY A 76 -12.34 -0.33 5.58
CA GLY A 76 -13.40 -1.17 6.14
C GLY A 76 -14.49 -0.36 6.86
N ASP A 77 -14.10 0.71 7.57
CA ASP A 77 -15.05 1.57 8.29
C ASP A 77 -15.90 2.44 7.35
N ILE A 78 -15.31 2.98 6.27
CA ILE A 78 -16.00 3.91 5.37
C ILE A 78 -16.58 3.24 4.11
N GLY A 79 -16.14 2.02 3.80
CA GLY A 79 -16.51 1.27 2.61
C GLY A 79 -15.76 1.68 1.34
N ALA A 80 -15.83 0.85 0.30
CA ALA A 80 -15.12 1.03 -0.97
C ALA A 80 -15.55 2.28 -1.78
N ASN A 81 -16.67 2.92 -1.41
CA ASN A 81 -17.15 4.17 -1.99
C ASN A 81 -17.29 5.31 -0.95
N GLY A 82 -16.79 5.12 0.27
CA GLY A 82 -16.94 6.08 1.37
C GLY A 82 -16.31 7.44 1.09
N ALA A 83 -15.29 7.48 0.24
CA ALA A 83 -14.58 8.68 -0.18
C ALA A 83 -14.83 9.06 -1.65
N ASN A 84 -15.91 8.58 -2.28
CA ASN A 84 -16.14 8.83 -3.71
C ASN A 84 -16.05 10.32 -4.07
N TYR A 85 -15.13 10.62 -5.01
CA TYR A 85 -14.78 11.96 -5.51
C TYR A 85 -14.31 12.97 -4.44
N LYS A 86 -13.81 12.48 -3.31
CA LYS A 86 -13.29 13.29 -2.20
C LYS A 86 -11.78 13.11 -2.04
N VAL A 87 -11.14 14.03 -1.34
CA VAL A 87 -9.78 13.86 -0.85
C VAL A 87 -9.83 13.12 0.48
N MET A 88 -8.98 12.11 0.65
CA MET A 88 -8.66 11.56 1.97
C MET A 88 -7.42 12.27 2.49
N GLU A 89 -7.59 13.23 3.39
CA GLU A 89 -6.47 13.91 4.04
C GLU A 89 -6.14 13.18 5.34
N PHE A 90 -4.95 12.60 5.43
CA PHE A 90 -4.45 11.99 6.65
C PHE A 90 -3.61 13.01 7.41
N ALA A 91 -4.05 13.35 8.62
CA ALA A 91 -3.49 14.45 9.39
C ALA A 91 -3.32 14.07 10.87
N GLY A 92 -2.84 15.01 11.67
CA GLY A 92 -2.58 14.82 13.09
C GLY A 92 -1.20 14.23 13.37
N GLU A 93 -0.82 14.23 14.65
CA GLU A 93 0.49 13.78 15.12
C GLU A 93 0.85 12.38 14.60
N GLY A 94 -0.12 11.46 14.58
CA GLY A 94 0.07 10.10 14.08
C GLY A 94 0.50 10.04 12.63
N ALA A 95 -0.03 10.91 11.76
CA ALA A 95 0.37 10.98 10.35
C ALA A 95 1.82 11.46 10.19
N HIS A 96 2.26 12.38 11.05
CA HIS A 96 3.62 12.89 11.08
C HIS A 96 4.61 11.91 11.72
N ASN A 97 4.17 11.06 12.65
CA ASN A 97 4.98 10.00 13.26
C ASN A 97 5.38 8.93 12.23
N LEU A 98 4.53 8.65 11.24
CA LEU A 98 4.81 7.73 10.13
C LEU A 98 6.01 8.17 9.28
N SER A 99 6.73 7.21 8.69
CA SER A 99 7.75 7.48 7.69
C SER A 99 7.13 7.91 6.36
N VAL A 100 7.92 8.48 5.44
CA VAL A 100 7.43 8.80 4.10
C VAL A 100 6.98 7.54 3.35
N ASN A 101 7.65 6.40 3.57
CA ASN A 101 7.27 5.11 2.98
C ASN A 101 5.91 4.64 3.50
N ASP A 102 5.63 4.82 4.79
CA ASP A 102 4.34 4.48 5.39
C ASP A 102 3.21 5.34 4.82
N ARG A 103 3.47 6.66 4.64
CA ARG A 103 2.51 7.58 4.01
C ARG A 103 2.17 7.17 2.58
N PHE A 104 3.14 6.63 1.83
CA PHE A 104 2.87 6.07 0.51
C PHE A 104 1.87 4.92 0.57
N VAL A 105 1.91 4.07 1.59
CA VAL A 105 0.95 2.97 1.76
C VAL A 105 -0.48 3.50 1.92
N LEU A 106 -0.66 4.52 2.76
CA LEU A 106 -1.95 5.19 3.00
C LEU A 106 -2.50 5.86 1.74
N CYS A 107 -1.72 6.76 1.14
CA CYS A 107 -2.16 7.52 -0.03
C CYS A 107 -2.41 6.64 -1.26
N ASN A 108 -1.67 5.55 -1.41
CA ASN A 108 -1.85 4.61 -2.52
C ASN A 108 -3.21 3.90 -2.46
N LEU A 109 -3.64 3.45 -1.28
CA LEU A 109 -4.91 2.73 -1.13
C LEU A 109 -6.13 3.64 -1.00
N ALA A 110 -5.96 4.96 -0.93
CA ALA A 110 -7.09 5.90 -0.89
C ALA A 110 -8.09 5.71 -2.06
N VAL A 111 -7.58 5.34 -3.24
CA VAL A 111 -8.43 5.07 -4.42
C VAL A 111 -9.38 3.87 -4.21
N GLU A 112 -9.03 2.94 -3.32
CA GLU A 112 -9.85 1.76 -3.04
C GLU A 112 -11.05 2.10 -2.13
N ALA A 113 -11.09 3.30 -1.52
CA ALA A 113 -12.29 3.90 -0.92
C ALA A 113 -13.06 4.83 -1.88
N GLY A 114 -12.66 4.88 -3.15
CA GLY A 114 -13.21 5.78 -4.17
C GLY A 114 -12.66 7.20 -4.14
N ALA A 115 -11.63 7.47 -3.33
CA ALA A 115 -11.06 8.81 -3.22
C ALA A 115 -10.48 9.29 -4.55
N LYS A 116 -10.65 10.59 -4.82
CA LYS A 116 -10.00 11.25 -5.95
C LYS A 116 -8.48 11.24 -5.77
N THR A 117 -8.03 11.43 -4.52
CA THR A 117 -6.64 11.26 -4.10
C THR A 117 -6.57 11.13 -2.57
N GLY A 118 -5.45 10.61 -2.07
CA GLY A 118 -5.11 10.66 -0.65
C GLY A 118 -3.91 11.58 -0.45
N ILE A 119 -3.89 12.39 0.59
CA ILE A 119 -2.83 13.38 0.83
C ILE A 119 -2.41 13.42 2.30
N VAL A 120 -1.12 13.66 2.54
CA VAL A 120 -0.55 13.96 3.85
C VAL A 120 0.14 15.30 3.74
N GLU A 121 -0.03 16.15 4.75
CA GLU A 121 0.69 17.42 4.82
C GLU A 121 2.21 17.18 4.78
N PRO A 122 2.94 17.90 3.92
CA PRO A 122 4.37 17.68 3.80
C PRO A 122 5.08 18.28 5.01
N ASP A 123 6.10 17.60 5.53
CA ASP A 123 6.89 18.02 6.69
C ASP A 123 8.40 17.88 6.44
N GLU A 124 9.22 18.00 7.49
CA GLU A 124 10.68 17.88 7.38
C GLU A 124 11.12 16.53 6.79
N LYS A 125 10.43 15.43 7.09
CA LYS A 125 10.73 14.12 6.49
C LYS A 125 10.54 14.13 4.97
N VAL A 126 9.52 14.84 4.49
CA VAL A 126 9.30 15.03 3.04
C VAL A 126 10.41 15.89 2.43
N LYS A 127 10.83 16.97 3.11
CA LYS A 127 11.96 17.80 2.64
C LYS A 127 13.25 17.00 2.55
N GLU A 128 13.57 16.20 3.58
CA GLU A 128 14.74 15.31 3.61
C GLU A 128 14.68 14.30 2.46
N PHE A 129 13.55 13.60 2.32
CA PHE A 129 13.34 12.64 1.24
C PHE A 129 13.55 13.26 -0.14
N ILE A 130 13.04 14.47 -0.40
CA ILE A 130 13.21 15.15 -1.68
C ILE A 130 14.66 15.57 -1.90
N LYS A 131 15.32 16.06 -0.86
CA LYS A 131 16.73 16.49 -0.89
C LYS A 131 17.67 15.32 -1.15
N GLU A 132 17.45 14.17 -0.52
CA GLU A 132 18.20 12.93 -0.75
C GLU A 132 18.10 12.47 -2.22
N HIS A 133 17.01 12.80 -2.89
CA HIS A 133 16.79 12.53 -4.31
C HIS A 133 17.18 13.72 -5.21
N GLY A 134 17.99 14.64 -4.71
CA GLY A 134 18.63 15.72 -5.49
C GLY A 134 17.70 16.86 -5.91
N ARG A 135 16.58 17.06 -5.20
CA ARG A 135 15.52 18.02 -5.58
C ARG A 135 15.21 18.99 -4.44
N ARG A 136 14.28 19.94 -4.68
CA ARG A 136 13.88 20.95 -3.70
C ARG A 136 12.39 20.87 -3.38
N ALA A 137 12.04 21.13 -2.13
CA ALA A 137 10.69 21.08 -1.61
C ALA A 137 10.18 22.51 -1.37
N ASP A 138 9.89 23.22 -2.46
CA ASP A 138 9.62 24.66 -2.41
C ASP A 138 8.16 24.98 -1.97
N ASN A 139 7.20 24.11 -2.31
CA ASN A 139 5.77 24.36 -2.10
C ASN A 139 5.17 23.43 -1.04
N MET A 140 5.53 23.66 0.22
CA MET A 140 5.08 22.88 1.38
C MET A 140 3.71 23.34 1.89
N TYR A 141 2.66 23.18 1.07
CA TYR A 141 1.31 23.60 1.45
C TYR A 141 0.74 22.72 2.57
N VAL A 142 0.14 23.37 3.56
CA VAL A 142 -0.58 22.75 4.68
C VAL A 142 -2.00 23.31 4.73
N SER A 143 -2.91 22.60 5.39
CA SER A 143 -4.27 23.09 5.60
C SER A 143 -4.28 24.30 6.53
N ASP A 144 -5.06 25.31 6.17
CA ASP A 144 -5.28 26.49 7.01
C ASP A 144 -6.04 26.13 8.30
N GLU A 145 -5.86 26.91 9.37
CA GLU A 145 -6.52 26.67 10.66
C GLU A 145 -8.05 26.72 10.57
N ASP A 146 -8.60 27.48 9.62
CA ASP A 146 -10.04 27.64 9.37
C ASP A 146 -10.55 26.79 8.19
N ALA A 147 -9.73 25.86 7.69
CA ALA A 147 -10.12 24.94 6.63
C ALA A 147 -11.35 24.11 7.03
N LYS A 148 -12.31 24.00 6.11
CA LYS A 148 -13.57 23.26 6.33
C LYS A 148 -13.49 21.88 5.69
N PHE A 149 -13.71 20.86 6.51
CA PHE A 149 -13.77 19.47 6.07
C PHE A 149 -15.21 19.00 6.03
N LEU A 150 -15.56 18.20 5.02
CA LEU A 150 -16.90 17.63 4.90
C LEU A 150 -17.22 16.73 6.10
N LYS A 151 -16.23 15.97 6.56
CA LYS A 151 -16.30 15.14 7.75
C LYS A 151 -14.90 14.90 8.30
N VAL A 152 -14.82 14.79 9.62
CA VAL A 152 -13.59 14.47 10.36
C VAL A 152 -13.76 13.11 11.03
N TYR A 153 -12.76 12.25 10.88
CA TYR A 153 -12.64 10.97 11.54
C TYR A 153 -11.44 10.99 12.48
N GLU A 154 -11.56 10.33 13.62
CA GLU A 154 -10.53 10.29 14.66
C GLU A 154 -10.08 8.84 14.83
N TYR A 155 -8.79 8.58 14.60
CA TYR A 155 -8.19 7.26 14.74
C TYR A 155 -7.08 7.29 15.79
N ASP A 156 -7.18 6.36 16.73
CA ASP A 156 -6.16 6.10 17.74
C ASP A 156 -5.27 4.95 17.24
N LEU A 157 -4.02 5.28 16.87
CA LEU A 157 -3.10 4.32 16.28
C LEU A 157 -2.72 3.19 17.24
N ASP A 158 -2.80 3.41 18.54
CA ASP A 158 -2.54 2.38 19.55
C ASP A 158 -3.63 1.29 19.55
N LYS A 159 -4.82 1.57 19.01
CA LYS A 159 -5.94 0.63 18.94
C LYS A 159 -6.00 -0.16 17.64
N ILE A 160 -5.20 0.22 16.64
CA ILE A 160 -5.12 -0.55 15.40
C ILE A 160 -4.51 -1.92 15.72
N GLU A 161 -5.08 -2.95 15.11
CA GLU A 161 -4.62 -4.33 15.20
C GLU A 161 -4.36 -4.87 13.78
N PRO A 162 -3.62 -5.98 13.63
CA PRO A 162 -3.44 -6.60 12.33
C PRO A 162 -4.78 -7.03 11.73
N VAL A 163 -5.01 -6.71 10.46
CA VAL A 163 -6.26 -7.00 9.76
C VAL A 163 -6.00 -7.72 8.43
N VAL A 164 -7.05 -8.33 7.90
CA VAL A 164 -7.05 -8.95 6.57
C VAL A 164 -8.31 -8.51 5.82
N ALA A 165 -8.14 -8.05 4.58
CA ALA A 165 -9.26 -7.86 3.66
C ALA A 165 -9.57 -9.19 2.96
N ARG A 166 -10.81 -9.66 3.10
CA ARG A 166 -11.28 -10.92 2.53
C ARG A 166 -11.72 -10.75 1.08
N PRO A 167 -11.70 -11.82 0.28
CA PRO A 167 -12.26 -11.79 -1.05
C PRO A 167 -13.77 -11.51 -1.01
N ASP A 168 -14.38 -10.79 -1.96
CA ASP A 168 -13.80 -10.26 -3.21
C ASP A 168 -13.83 -8.71 -3.24
N PHE A 169 -13.80 -8.06 -2.07
CA PHE A 169 -13.85 -6.60 -1.94
C PHE A 169 -12.83 -6.09 -0.92
N VAL A 170 -12.25 -4.92 -1.17
CA VAL A 170 -11.17 -4.35 -0.32
C VAL A 170 -11.70 -3.86 1.03
N ASP A 171 -12.99 -3.54 1.11
CA ASP A 171 -13.67 -3.08 2.33
C ASP A 171 -14.25 -4.20 3.20
N ASP A 172 -14.14 -5.48 2.78
CA ASP A 172 -14.50 -6.62 3.63
C ASP A 172 -13.32 -6.96 4.57
N VAL A 173 -13.09 -6.10 5.55
CA VAL A 173 -11.93 -6.17 6.46
C VAL A 173 -12.35 -6.77 7.79
N ILE A 174 -11.56 -7.75 8.26
CA ILE A 174 -11.72 -8.35 9.58
C ILE A 174 -10.39 -8.34 10.34
N PRO A 175 -10.41 -8.33 11.68
CA PRO A 175 -9.22 -8.60 12.48
C PRO A 175 -8.59 -9.93 12.08
N LEU A 176 -7.26 -9.97 12.02
CA LEU A 176 -6.51 -11.18 11.66
C LEU A 176 -6.88 -12.36 12.57
N SER A 177 -7.14 -12.08 13.86
CA SER A 177 -7.59 -13.05 14.86
C SER A 177 -8.92 -13.74 14.54
N GLN A 178 -9.71 -13.20 13.60
CA GLN A 178 -11.03 -13.73 13.21
C GLN A 178 -11.02 -14.45 11.86
N VAL A 179 -9.87 -14.54 11.17
CA VAL A 179 -9.82 -15.14 9.82
C VAL A 179 -10.08 -16.65 9.80
N GLY A 180 -9.75 -17.35 10.90
CA GLY A 180 -9.89 -18.80 11.01
C GLY A 180 -8.81 -19.58 10.25
N ASP A 181 -9.06 -20.85 9.96
CA ASP A 181 -8.09 -21.76 9.33
C ASP A 181 -8.17 -21.72 7.79
N VAL A 182 -7.71 -20.61 7.21
CA VAL A 182 -7.70 -20.42 5.74
C VAL A 182 -6.35 -20.85 5.17
N LYS A 183 -6.30 -22.01 4.53
CA LYS A 183 -5.11 -22.47 3.79
C LYS A 183 -4.83 -21.57 2.60
N ILE A 184 -3.55 -21.41 2.28
CA ILE A 184 -3.08 -20.64 1.12
C ILE A 184 -2.26 -21.54 0.19
N ASP A 185 -2.28 -21.23 -1.10
CA ASP A 185 -1.45 -21.88 -2.13
C ASP A 185 -0.33 -20.95 -2.60
N GLU A 186 -0.55 -19.64 -2.52
CA GLU A 186 0.40 -18.61 -2.93
C GLU A 186 0.41 -17.44 -1.95
N ALA A 187 1.60 -16.88 -1.73
CA ALA A 187 1.82 -15.64 -1.01
C ALA A 187 2.58 -14.66 -1.91
N PHE A 188 2.21 -13.38 -1.86
CA PHE A 188 2.88 -12.34 -2.65
C PHE A 188 3.22 -11.11 -1.82
N LEU A 189 4.51 -10.82 -1.70
CA LEU A 189 5.06 -9.61 -1.10
C LEU A 189 5.68 -8.73 -2.18
N GLY A 190 5.06 -7.59 -2.46
CA GLY A 190 5.44 -6.64 -3.51
C GLY A 190 4.24 -5.86 -4.02
N SER A 191 4.41 -5.11 -5.12
CA SER A 191 3.47 -4.17 -5.77
C SER A 191 3.91 -2.69 -5.63
N CYS A 192 3.02 -1.77 -6.01
CA CYS A 192 3.19 -0.33 -5.83
C CYS A 192 2.89 0.12 -4.38
N ASN A 193 2.06 -0.64 -3.64
CA ASN A 193 1.71 -0.35 -2.25
C ASN A 193 2.81 -0.78 -1.27
N ASN A 194 3.25 -2.03 -1.34
CA ASN A 194 4.35 -2.59 -0.53
C ASN A 194 5.44 -3.17 -1.44
N GLY A 195 6.58 -3.51 -0.85
CA GLY A 195 7.81 -3.94 -1.53
C GLY A 195 8.91 -2.88 -1.48
N ARG A 196 8.76 -1.86 -0.61
CA ARG A 196 9.84 -0.95 -0.25
C ARG A 196 10.79 -1.67 0.69
N ILE A 197 11.95 -1.06 0.96
CA ILE A 197 12.98 -1.70 1.76
C ILE A 197 12.49 -2.09 3.16
N ASP A 198 11.62 -1.27 3.77
CA ASP A 198 11.07 -1.54 5.10
C ASP A 198 10.18 -2.80 5.10
N ASP A 199 9.37 -3.00 4.05
CA ASP A 199 8.57 -4.23 3.90
C ASP A 199 9.46 -5.47 3.74
N LEU A 200 10.56 -5.34 2.98
CA LEU A 200 11.50 -6.43 2.74
C LEU A 200 12.28 -6.79 4.00
N ARG A 201 12.67 -5.80 4.81
CA ARG A 201 13.33 -6.03 6.11
C ARG A 201 12.43 -6.80 7.06
N VAL A 202 11.16 -6.39 7.18
CA VAL A 202 10.15 -7.10 7.99
C VAL A 202 10.04 -8.57 7.55
N ALA A 203 9.95 -8.80 6.25
CA ALA A 203 9.86 -10.16 5.73
C ALA A 203 11.14 -10.98 6.01
N ALA A 204 12.32 -10.36 5.87
CA ALA A 204 13.59 -11.02 6.13
C ALA A 204 13.75 -11.39 7.61
N GLU A 205 13.33 -10.52 8.53
CA GLU A 205 13.32 -10.80 9.97
C GLU A 205 12.44 -12.00 10.32
N ILE A 206 11.26 -12.10 9.71
CA ILE A 206 10.33 -13.21 9.93
C ILE A 206 10.88 -14.51 9.30
N LEU A 207 11.48 -14.44 8.10
CA LEU A 207 11.99 -15.62 7.38
C LEU A 207 13.32 -16.15 7.92
N LYS A 208 14.09 -15.34 8.65
CA LYS A 208 15.45 -15.72 9.08
C LYS A 208 15.44 -17.02 9.89
N GLY A 209 16.12 -18.05 9.36
CA GLY A 209 16.20 -19.38 9.97
C GLY A 209 14.95 -20.25 9.81
N ARG A 210 13.94 -19.78 9.07
CA ARG A 210 12.69 -20.51 8.75
C ARG A 210 12.64 -20.88 7.27
N LYS A 211 11.69 -21.75 6.90
CA LYS A 211 11.42 -22.16 5.52
C LYS A 211 9.98 -21.86 5.16
N VAL A 212 9.75 -21.45 3.92
CA VAL A 212 8.42 -21.36 3.32
C VAL A 212 7.78 -22.76 3.34
N ASN A 213 6.47 -22.83 3.58
CA ASN A 213 5.74 -24.09 3.54
C ASN A 213 5.91 -24.75 2.14
N PRO A 214 6.22 -26.06 2.05
CA PRO A 214 6.47 -26.71 0.76
C PRO A 214 5.28 -26.68 -0.21
N ASP A 215 4.06 -26.50 0.31
CA ASP A 215 2.84 -26.41 -0.50
C ASP A 215 2.50 -24.96 -0.89
N VAL A 216 3.30 -23.96 -0.46
CA VAL A 216 3.07 -22.54 -0.75
C VAL A 216 4.14 -21.97 -1.68
N ARG A 217 3.69 -21.29 -2.72
CA ARG A 217 4.54 -20.45 -3.57
C ARG A 217 4.66 -19.07 -2.95
N PHE A 218 5.83 -18.72 -2.40
CA PHE A 218 6.04 -17.36 -1.90
C PHE A 218 6.84 -16.52 -2.89
N LEU A 219 6.20 -15.51 -3.47
CA LEU A 219 6.77 -14.59 -4.44
C LEU A 219 7.10 -13.25 -3.79
N ILE A 220 8.34 -12.78 -3.93
CA ILE A 220 8.79 -11.49 -3.38
C ILE A 220 9.27 -10.59 -4.52
N ALA A 221 8.61 -9.46 -4.75
CA ALA A 221 8.93 -8.49 -5.78
C ALA A 221 9.27 -7.11 -5.18
N PRO A 222 10.54 -6.70 -5.17
CA PRO A 222 10.93 -5.35 -4.77
C PRO A 222 10.25 -4.27 -5.62
N ALA A 223 9.83 -3.16 -5.01
CA ALA A 223 9.03 -2.12 -5.65
C ALA A 223 9.77 -1.33 -6.75
N SER A 224 11.10 -1.42 -6.81
CA SER A 224 11.94 -0.79 -7.84
C SER A 224 13.32 -1.45 -7.90
N ASN A 225 14.05 -1.21 -9.00
CA ASN A 225 15.43 -1.69 -9.12
C ASN A 225 16.35 -1.13 -8.02
N ASN A 226 16.16 0.12 -7.59
CA ASN A 226 16.96 0.69 -6.49
C ASN A 226 16.71 -0.05 -5.18
N VAL A 227 15.45 -0.40 -4.89
CA VAL A 227 15.11 -1.19 -3.69
C VAL A 227 15.65 -2.62 -3.82
N TYR A 228 15.62 -3.19 -5.04
CA TYR A 228 16.20 -4.50 -5.29
C TYR A 228 17.71 -4.49 -4.98
N ILE A 229 18.46 -3.54 -5.54
CA ILE A 229 19.91 -3.40 -5.30
C ILE A 229 20.17 -3.19 -3.81
N GLN A 230 19.41 -2.32 -3.15
CA GLN A 230 19.54 -2.11 -1.72
C GLN A 230 19.30 -3.39 -0.90
N ALA A 231 18.26 -4.16 -1.24
CA ALA A 231 17.96 -5.43 -0.59
C ALA A 231 19.05 -6.48 -0.83
N LEU A 232 19.71 -6.44 -2.00
CA LEU A 232 20.87 -7.28 -2.30
C LEU A 232 22.07 -6.88 -1.43
N ASP A 233 22.38 -5.59 -1.37
CA ASP A 233 23.50 -5.06 -0.57
C ASP A 233 23.32 -5.30 0.93
N GLU A 234 22.07 -5.30 1.41
CA GLU A 234 21.70 -5.62 2.80
C GLU A 234 21.63 -7.14 3.09
N GLY A 235 21.85 -8.00 2.10
CA GLY A 235 21.81 -9.46 2.24
C GLY A 235 20.39 -10.03 2.43
N LEU A 236 19.34 -9.23 2.18
CA LEU A 236 17.94 -9.67 2.34
C LEU A 236 17.56 -10.71 1.28
N ILE A 237 18.12 -10.58 0.07
CA ILE A 237 17.87 -11.50 -1.04
C ILE A 237 18.33 -12.93 -0.70
N ASP A 238 19.48 -13.06 -0.03
CA ASP A 238 20.01 -14.36 0.39
C ASP A 238 19.05 -15.03 1.38
N ILE A 239 18.54 -14.28 2.37
CA ILE A 239 17.55 -14.78 3.33
C ILE A 239 16.29 -15.28 2.62
N PHE A 240 15.79 -14.52 1.63
CA PHE A 240 14.61 -14.91 0.86
C PHE A 240 14.84 -16.21 0.08
N MET A 241 15.94 -16.29 -0.67
CA MET A 241 16.26 -17.47 -1.47
C MET A 241 16.54 -18.70 -0.59
N GLU A 242 17.26 -18.53 0.51
CA GLU A 242 17.51 -19.60 1.48
C GLU A 242 16.22 -20.09 2.12
N SER A 243 15.24 -19.22 2.38
CA SER A 243 13.95 -19.63 2.95
C SER A 243 13.09 -20.47 1.98
N GLY A 244 13.39 -20.44 0.68
CA GLY A 244 12.59 -21.06 -0.37
C GLY A 244 11.62 -20.09 -1.08
N ALA A 245 11.70 -18.80 -0.78
CA ALA A 245 10.94 -17.79 -1.50
C ALA A 245 11.53 -17.52 -2.89
N MET A 246 10.66 -17.16 -3.84
CA MET A 246 11.01 -16.80 -5.21
C MET A 246 11.13 -15.28 -5.34
N VAL A 247 12.36 -14.80 -5.47
CA VAL A 247 12.62 -13.37 -5.68
C VAL A 247 12.42 -13.00 -7.14
N MET A 248 11.54 -12.04 -7.39
CA MET A 248 11.11 -11.59 -8.71
C MET A 248 11.75 -10.25 -9.06
N ASN A 249 11.98 -10.00 -10.35
CA ASN A 249 12.39 -8.67 -10.83
C ASN A 249 11.35 -7.61 -10.43
N ALA A 250 11.76 -6.35 -10.27
CA ALA A 250 10.84 -5.29 -9.83
C ALA A 250 9.66 -5.10 -10.82
N ASN A 251 8.45 -5.45 -10.39
CA ASN A 251 7.24 -5.37 -11.20
C ASN A 251 5.94 -5.46 -10.35
N CYS A 252 4.78 -5.26 -10.97
CA CYS A 252 3.45 -5.36 -10.33
C CYS A 252 2.65 -6.61 -10.75
N SER A 253 3.29 -7.60 -11.38
CA SER A 253 2.69 -8.72 -12.12
C SER A 253 1.51 -9.41 -11.43
N VAL A 254 1.75 -9.98 -10.25
CA VAL A 254 0.74 -10.73 -9.47
C VAL A 254 -0.47 -9.85 -9.13
N CYS A 255 -0.25 -8.55 -8.90
CA CYS A 255 -1.29 -7.61 -8.52
C CYS A 255 -2.39 -7.43 -9.60
N TRP A 256 -2.12 -7.75 -10.87
CA TRP A 256 -3.11 -7.68 -11.96
C TRP A 256 -3.21 -8.96 -12.81
N GLY A 257 -2.55 -10.03 -12.37
CA GLY A 257 -2.82 -11.41 -12.83
C GLY A 257 -2.48 -11.72 -14.28
N SER A 258 -1.46 -11.08 -14.87
CA SER A 258 -1.24 -11.17 -16.33
C SER A 258 0.17 -11.60 -16.76
N CYS A 259 1.04 -11.98 -15.84
CA CYS A 259 2.36 -12.49 -16.22
C CYS A 259 2.92 -13.52 -15.23
N GLN A 260 3.42 -13.09 -14.07
CA GLN A 260 4.01 -13.95 -13.05
C GLN A 260 3.03 -14.15 -11.88
N GLY A 261 3.12 -15.29 -11.19
CA GLY A 261 2.26 -15.64 -10.04
C GLY A 261 0.76 -15.59 -10.38
N VAL A 262 0.39 -16.14 -11.55
CA VAL A 262 -1.02 -16.24 -11.92
C VAL A 262 -1.62 -17.41 -11.15
N ILE A 263 -2.61 -17.13 -10.31
CA ILE A 263 -3.24 -18.15 -9.47
C ILE A 263 -4.31 -18.96 -10.23
N GLY A 264 -4.30 -20.26 -9.99
CA GLY A 264 -5.11 -21.27 -10.66
C GLY A 264 -6.55 -21.35 -10.15
N GLU A 265 -7.28 -22.35 -10.66
CA GLU A 265 -8.65 -22.60 -10.25
C GLU A 265 -8.72 -22.99 -8.77
N ASN A 266 -9.54 -22.27 -8.00
CA ASN A 266 -9.79 -22.47 -6.57
C ASN A 266 -8.57 -22.26 -5.65
N GLU A 267 -7.45 -21.74 -6.17
CA GLU A 267 -6.30 -21.38 -5.35
C GLU A 267 -6.57 -20.12 -4.51
N VAL A 268 -5.92 -20.06 -3.35
CA VAL A 268 -5.97 -18.95 -2.39
C VAL A 268 -4.63 -18.23 -2.34
N LEU A 269 -4.68 -16.92 -2.61
CA LEU A 269 -3.55 -15.99 -2.54
C LEU A 269 -3.70 -15.07 -1.33
N ILE A 270 -2.65 -14.90 -0.53
CA ILE A 270 -2.49 -13.78 0.42
C ILE A 270 -1.47 -12.78 -0.14
N SER A 271 -1.84 -11.51 -0.24
CA SER A 271 -1.10 -10.54 -1.06
C SER A 271 -0.92 -9.17 -0.43
N THR A 272 0.25 -8.56 -0.67
CA THR A 272 0.46 -7.11 -0.49
C THR A 272 0.06 -6.25 -1.69
N GLY A 273 -0.65 -6.82 -2.67
CA GLY A 273 -1.25 -6.09 -3.79
C GLY A 273 -2.38 -5.15 -3.35
N THR A 274 -2.97 -4.37 -4.26
CA THR A 274 -3.98 -3.37 -3.85
C THR A 274 -5.43 -3.84 -3.97
N ARG A 275 -5.67 -4.91 -4.74
CA ARG A 275 -7.01 -5.33 -5.16
C ARG A 275 -7.19 -6.82 -5.02
N ASN A 276 -8.40 -7.22 -4.61
CA ASN A 276 -8.79 -8.62 -4.40
C ASN A 276 -10.08 -9.03 -5.13
N PHE A 277 -10.51 -8.26 -6.13
CA PHE A 277 -11.71 -8.58 -6.90
C PHE A 277 -11.63 -9.95 -7.57
N LYS A 278 -12.80 -10.55 -7.83
CA LYS A 278 -12.91 -11.84 -8.50
C LYS A 278 -12.15 -11.88 -9.83
N GLY A 279 -11.22 -12.82 -9.98
CA GLY A 279 -10.39 -12.97 -11.18
C GLY A 279 -9.30 -11.89 -11.34
N ARG A 280 -8.97 -11.16 -10.26
CA ARG A 280 -7.96 -10.09 -10.30
C ARG A 280 -6.54 -10.60 -10.54
N ALA A 281 -6.17 -11.72 -9.92
CA ALA A 281 -4.82 -12.26 -9.94
C ALA A 281 -4.69 -13.54 -10.79
N GLY A 282 -5.77 -14.01 -11.41
CA GLY A 282 -5.78 -15.25 -12.17
C GLY A 282 -7.19 -15.78 -12.41
N HIS A 283 -7.41 -17.06 -12.11
CA HIS A 283 -8.70 -17.70 -12.38
C HIS A 283 -9.86 -17.04 -11.65
N LYS A 284 -11.06 -17.02 -12.26
CA LYS A 284 -12.25 -16.37 -11.66
C LYS A 284 -12.74 -17.00 -10.36
N THR A 285 -12.35 -18.23 -10.06
CA THR A 285 -12.72 -18.91 -8.81
C THR A 285 -11.65 -18.81 -7.73
N SER A 286 -10.46 -18.30 -8.08
CA SER A 286 -9.41 -18.04 -7.11
C SER A 286 -9.84 -16.97 -6.10
N LYS A 287 -9.20 -17.00 -4.93
CA LYS A 287 -9.50 -16.10 -3.82
C LYS A 287 -8.26 -15.32 -3.44
N VAL A 288 -8.43 -14.01 -3.28
CA VAL A 288 -7.34 -13.09 -2.92
C VAL A 288 -7.66 -12.44 -1.59
N TYR A 289 -6.76 -12.61 -0.62
CA TYR A 289 -6.75 -11.93 0.65
C TYR A 289 -5.67 -10.85 0.64
N LEU A 290 -5.89 -9.76 1.37
CA LEU A 290 -4.95 -8.66 1.50
C LEU A 290 -4.53 -8.50 2.97
N GLY A 291 -3.24 -8.63 3.29
CA GLY A 291 -2.71 -8.37 4.65
C GLY A 291 -1.28 -7.84 4.66
N SER A 292 -0.83 -7.18 5.73
CA SER A 292 0.50 -6.54 5.80
C SER A 292 1.68 -7.44 5.37
N ALA A 293 2.85 -6.84 5.12
CA ALA A 293 4.05 -7.61 4.79
C ALA A 293 4.36 -8.69 5.84
N ALA A 294 4.12 -8.39 7.12
CA ALA A 294 4.25 -9.36 8.21
C ALA A 294 3.24 -10.51 8.11
N THR A 295 1.95 -10.19 7.93
CA THR A 295 0.90 -11.21 7.79
C THR A 295 1.14 -12.11 6.57
N VAL A 296 1.47 -11.54 5.40
CA VAL A 296 1.76 -12.31 4.18
C VAL A 296 2.96 -13.22 4.39
N THR A 297 4.04 -12.71 4.97
CA THR A 297 5.27 -13.49 5.19
C THR A 297 5.04 -14.61 6.20
N ALA A 298 4.34 -14.33 7.30
CA ALA A 298 4.01 -15.34 8.29
C ALA A 298 3.13 -16.44 7.71
N SER A 299 2.13 -16.03 6.93
CA SER A 299 1.23 -16.97 6.26
C SER A 299 1.97 -17.89 5.28
N ALA A 300 2.98 -17.36 4.56
CA ALA A 300 3.81 -18.14 3.65
C ALA A 300 4.58 -19.27 4.35
N ILE A 301 5.02 -19.04 5.59
CA ILE A 301 5.70 -20.06 6.41
C ILE A 301 4.69 -21.06 6.96
N ALA A 302 3.52 -20.59 7.42
CA ALA A 302 2.52 -21.45 8.06
C ALA A 302 1.73 -22.32 7.07
N GLY A 303 1.58 -21.92 5.81
CA GLY A 303 0.68 -22.59 4.85
C GLY A 303 -0.79 -22.17 4.96
N LYS A 304 -1.07 -21.17 5.81
CA LYS A 304 -2.41 -20.64 6.08
C LYS A 304 -2.31 -19.19 6.52
N ILE A 305 -3.40 -18.44 6.45
CA ILE A 305 -3.43 -17.03 6.88
C ILE A 305 -3.22 -16.97 8.40
N CYS A 306 -2.12 -16.34 8.84
CA CYS A 306 -1.77 -16.16 10.25
C CYS A 306 -0.87 -14.94 10.48
N GLY A 307 -0.69 -14.57 11.75
CA GLY A 307 0.28 -13.54 12.15
C GLY A 307 1.65 -14.11 12.51
N PRO A 308 2.69 -13.26 12.66
CA PRO A 308 4.00 -13.68 13.14
C PRO A 308 3.99 -14.32 14.54
N ASP A 309 3.01 -13.97 15.39
CA ASP A 309 2.85 -14.50 16.75
C ASP A 309 2.47 -16.00 16.78
N GLU A 310 2.12 -16.58 15.64
CA GLU A 310 1.72 -17.98 15.49
C GLU A 310 2.83 -18.90 14.92
N LEU A 311 4.05 -18.38 14.72
CA LEU A 311 5.20 -19.07 14.09
C LEU A 311 6.24 -19.67 15.04
#